data_AF-A0A920ANI2-F1
#
_entry.id   AF-A0A920ANI2-F1
#
_cell.length_a   1.000
_cell.length_b   1.000
_cell.length_c   1.000
_cell.angle_alpha   90.00
_cell.angle_beta   90.00
_cell.angle_gamma   90.00
#
_symmetry.space_group_name_H-M   'P 1'
#
loop_
_entity.id
_entity.type
_entity.pdbx_description
1 polymer ?
#
loop_
_entity_poly.entity_id
_entity_poly.type
_entity_poly.pdbx_seq_one_letter_code
_entity_poly.pdbx_strand_id
1 'polypeptide(L)'
;MSIPIAMYFKVAPNGWSDAALFVNLPFMHQMMLTCIGTLIVIAGISKLEGNQDDPKGIVLSKKLFATDKTFNVGAFGVLLITVLLYALFLVRCAVILIIVLVNF
;
A
#
# COMPACT_ATOMS: atom_id res chain seq x y z
N MET A 1 13.15 -10.90 -8.29
CA MET A 1 13.21 -10.98 -6.80
C MET A 1 11.83 -11.08 -6.13
N SER A 2 10.71 -10.77 -6.80
CA SER A 2 9.36 -10.83 -6.19
C SER A 2 8.70 -12.21 -6.18
N ILE A 3 9.03 -13.06 -7.17
CA ILE A 3 8.37 -14.36 -7.38
C ILE A 3 8.46 -15.30 -6.16
N PRO A 4 9.60 -15.47 -5.48
CA PRO A 4 9.68 -16.37 -4.32
C PRO A 4 8.82 -15.90 -3.14
N ILE A 5 8.81 -14.59 -2.88
CA ILE A 5 8.04 -13.98 -1.78
C ILE A 5 6.54 -14.09 -2.07
N ALA A 6 6.13 -13.90 -3.32
CA ALA A 6 4.74 -14.06 -3.74
C ALA A 6 4.25 -15.52 -3.67
N MET A 7 5.11 -16.47 -4.02
CA MET A 7 4.81 -17.90 -3.91
C MET A 7 4.57 -18.31 -2.45
N TYR A 8 5.39 -17.82 -1.51
CA TYR A 8 5.22 -18.09 -0.07
C TYR A 8 3.82 -17.71 0.44
N PHE A 9 3.34 -16.50 0.13
CA PHE A 9 2.01 -16.04 0.58
C PHE A 9 0.84 -16.72 -0.13
N LYS A 10 1.07 -17.36 -1.28
CA LYS A 10 0.03 -18.07 -2.04
C LYS A 10 -0.17 -19.54 -1.65
N VAL A 11 0.72 -20.15 -0.85
CA VAL A 11 0.63 -21.59 -0.50
C VAL A 11 -0.58 -21.89 0.40
N ALA A 12 -0.77 -21.14 1.49
CA ALA A 12 -1.91 -21.29 2.41
C ALA A 12 -3.29 -21.01 1.78
N PRO A 13 -3.53 -19.86 1.11
CA PRO A 13 -4.84 -19.54 0.57
C PRO A 13 -5.26 -20.42 -0.61
N ASN A 14 -4.32 -21.10 -1.29
CA ASN A 14 -4.64 -22.08 -2.35
C ASN A 14 -4.73 -23.53 -1.85
N GLY A 15 -4.54 -23.78 -0.54
CA GLY A 15 -4.66 -25.11 0.06
C GLY A 15 -3.58 -26.10 -0.38
N TRP A 16 -2.40 -25.63 -0.76
CA TRP A 16 -1.31 -26.50 -1.24
C TRP A 16 -0.52 -27.15 -0.09
N SER A 17 -0.57 -26.57 1.12
CA SER A 17 0.05 -27.12 2.34
C SER A 17 -0.59 -26.53 3.60
N ASP A 18 -0.92 -27.39 4.57
CA ASP A 18 -1.49 -27.02 5.89
C ASP A 18 -0.40 -26.84 6.98
N ALA A 19 0.86 -26.64 6.58
CA ALA A 19 1.92 -26.36 7.55
C ALA A 19 1.68 -25.00 8.24
N ALA A 20 1.84 -24.96 9.57
CA ALA A 20 1.67 -23.73 10.39
C ALA A 20 2.61 -22.57 10.01
N LEU A 21 3.56 -22.82 9.10
CA LEU A 21 4.47 -21.82 8.54
C LEU A 21 3.81 -20.90 7.50
N PHE A 22 2.60 -21.22 7.00
CA PHE A 22 1.91 -20.44 5.97
C PHE A 22 0.70 -19.70 6.55
N VAL A 23 0.71 -18.37 6.46
CA VAL A 23 -0.36 -17.52 7.00
C VAL A 23 -1.43 -17.29 5.94
N ASN A 24 -2.70 -17.52 6.30
CA ASN A 24 -3.83 -17.17 5.46
C ASN A 24 -4.19 -15.68 5.66
N LEU A 25 -3.83 -14.85 4.69
CA LEU A 25 -4.09 -13.41 4.68
C LEU A 25 -4.96 -13.04 3.47
N PRO A 26 -5.82 -12.01 3.54
CA PRO A 26 -6.54 -11.50 2.38
C PRO A 26 -5.58 -10.96 1.30
N PHE A 27 -5.94 -11.11 0.03
CA PHE A 27 -5.10 -10.80 -1.15
C PHE A 27 -4.43 -9.40 -1.09
N MET A 28 -5.16 -8.37 -0.66
CA MET A 28 -4.62 -7.00 -0.60
C MET A 28 -3.42 -6.89 0.33
N HIS A 29 -3.43 -7.62 1.46
CA HIS A 29 -2.30 -7.66 2.38
C HIS A 29 -1.12 -8.44 1.80
N GLN A 30 -1.38 -9.52 1.07
CA GLN A 30 -0.32 -10.28 0.39
C GLN A 30 0.41 -9.40 -0.65
N MET A 31 -0.34 -8.67 -1.47
CA MET A 31 0.25 -7.76 -2.48
C MET A 31 1.09 -6.66 -1.83
N MET A 32 0.63 -6.06 -0.73
CA MET A 32 1.42 -5.07 0.01
C MET A 32 2.72 -5.66 0.57
N LEU A 33 2.65 -6.84 1.22
CA LEU A 33 3.81 -7.50 1.81
C LEU A 33 4.84 -7.89 0.75
N THR A 34 4.40 -8.42 -0.39
CA THR A 34 5.31 -8.71 -1.52
C THR A 34 6.00 -7.45 -2.05
N CYS A 35 5.27 -6.34 -2.21
CA CYS A 35 5.83 -5.07 -2.67
C CYS A 35 6.92 -4.57 -1.71
N ILE A 36 6.58 -4.43 -0.42
CA ILE A 36 7.52 -3.97 0.60
C ILE A 36 8.74 -4.89 0.72
N GLY A 37 8.51 -6.22 0.74
CA GLY A 37 9.61 -7.20 0.81
C GLY A 37 10.59 -7.06 -0.35
N THR A 38 10.09 -6.82 -1.56
CA THR A 38 10.97 -6.62 -2.73
C THR A 38 11.75 -5.32 -2.67
N LEU A 39 11.13 -4.22 -2.21
CA LEU A 39 11.82 -2.94 -2.03
C LEU A 39 12.96 -3.06 -1.03
N ILE A 40 12.74 -3.77 0.09
CA ILE A 40 13.76 -4.00 1.11
C ILE A 40 14.93 -4.81 0.57
N VAL A 41 14.65 -5.90 -0.15
CA VAL A 41 15.70 -6.76 -0.74
C VAL A 41 16.53 -5.98 -1.76
N ILE A 42 15.89 -5.23 -2.66
CA ILE A 42 16.58 -4.43 -3.68
C ILE A 42 17.41 -3.32 -3.02
N ALA A 43 16.86 -2.58 -2.07
CA ALA A 43 17.58 -1.54 -1.35
C ALA A 43 18.76 -2.09 -0.53
N GLY A 44 18.58 -3.26 0.09
CA GLY A 44 19.62 -3.95 0.84
C GLY A 44 20.79 -4.38 -0.03
N ILE A 45 20.51 -5.05 -1.16
CA ILE A 45 21.54 -5.49 -2.12
C ILE A 45 22.23 -4.26 -2.74
N SER A 46 21.47 -3.25 -3.17
CA SER A 46 22.01 -2.02 -3.77
C SER A 46 22.99 -1.31 -2.84
N LYS A 47 22.67 -1.24 -1.53
CA LYS A 47 23.58 -0.64 -0.54
C LYS A 47 24.87 -1.44 -0.33
N LEU A 48 24.81 -2.77 -0.48
CA LEU A 48 25.98 -3.64 -0.36
C LEU A 48 26.86 -3.62 -1.61
N GLU A 49 26.26 -3.49 -2.81
CA GLU A 49 26.98 -3.49 -4.09
C GLU A 49 27.70 -2.16 -4.39
N GLY A 50 27.15 -1.02 -3.97
CA GLY A 50 27.79 0.27 -4.23
C GLY A 50 27.19 1.38 -3.40
N ASN A 51 28.02 2.05 -2.60
CA ASN A 51 27.63 3.25 -1.85
C ASN A 51 27.79 4.55 -2.68
N GLN A 52 27.71 4.43 -4.00
CA GLN A 52 27.86 5.54 -4.95
C GLN A 52 26.65 5.57 -5.88
N ASP A 53 26.29 6.76 -6.34
CA ASP A 53 25.16 6.91 -7.27
C ASP A 53 25.43 6.12 -8.55
N ASP A 54 24.49 5.26 -8.93
CA ASP A 54 24.60 4.46 -10.14
C ASP A 54 24.64 5.40 -11.38
N PRO A 55 25.52 5.16 -12.37
CA PRO A 55 25.58 5.99 -13.57
C PRO A 55 24.29 5.98 -14.41
N LYS A 56 23.40 5.00 -14.21
CA LYS A 56 22.05 4.92 -14.79
C LYS A 56 20.95 5.41 -13.83
N GLY A 57 21.33 5.92 -12.66
CA GLY A 57 20.41 6.50 -11.69
C GLY A 57 19.69 7.72 -12.26
N ILE A 58 18.39 7.81 -12.00
CA ILE A 58 17.60 8.98 -12.40
C ILE A 58 17.89 10.10 -11.41
N VAL A 59 18.47 11.20 -11.90
CA VAL A 59 18.73 12.39 -11.08
C VAL A 59 17.40 13.09 -10.77
N LEU A 60 16.92 12.92 -9.54
CA LEU A 60 15.71 13.58 -9.06
C LEU A 60 16.01 15.04 -8.72
N SER A 61 15.33 15.97 -9.39
CA SER A 61 15.42 17.40 -9.06
C SER A 61 14.06 17.94 -8.61
N LYS A 62 14.06 18.92 -7.71
CA LYS A 62 12.83 19.52 -7.16
C LYS A 62 11.93 20.13 -8.24
N LYS A 63 12.51 20.54 -9.38
CA LYS A 63 11.77 21.10 -10.51
C LYS A 63 10.90 20.06 -11.22
N LEU A 64 11.27 18.76 -11.21
CA LEU A 64 10.44 17.71 -11.82
C LEU A 64 9.10 17.53 -11.11
N PHE A 65 9.05 17.81 -9.81
CA PHE A 65 7.84 17.67 -8.98
C PHE A 65 7.15 19.01 -8.72
N ALA A 66 7.63 20.11 -9.28
CA ALA A 66 7.04 21.43 -9.09
C ALA A 66 5.76 21.54 -9.94
N THR A 67 4.62 21.70 -9.28
CA THR A 67 3.31 21.87 -9.94
C THR A 67 2.79 23.29 -9.81
N ASP A 68 1.94 23.70 -10.76
CA ASP A 68 1.36 25.04 -10.76
C ASP A 68 0.32 25.24 -9.65
N LYS A 69 0.06 26.51 -9.31
CA LYS A 69 -0.85 26.87 -8.22
C LYS A 69 -2.29 26.43 -8.51
N THR A 70 -2.70 26.42 -9.77
CA THR A 70 -4.06 26.04 -10.17
C THR A 70 -4.28 24.54 -9.98
N PHE A 71 -3.32 23.71 -10.37
CA PHE A 71 -3.34 22.27 -10.12
C PHE A 71 -3.38 21.95 -8.63
N ASN A 72 -2.59 22.63 -7.79
CA ASN A 72 -2.57 22.37 -6.35
C ASN A 72 -3.91 22.65 -5.68
N VAL A 73 -4.60 23.73 -6.08
CA VAL A 73 -5.96 24.03 -5.58
C VAL A 73 -6.95 22.95 -6.03
N GLY A 74 -6.86 22.50 -7.30
CA GLY A 74 -7.67 21.40 -7.81
C GLY A 74 -7.45 20.08 -7.07
N ALA A 75 -6.19 19.72 -6.83
CA ALA A 75 -5.81 18.52 -6.09
C ALA A 75 -6.37 18.54 -4.66
N PHE A 76 -6.31 19.69 -3.98
CA PHE A 76 -6.91 19.85 -2.66
C PHE A 76 -8.43 19.69 -2.69
N GLY A 77 -9.10 20.19 -3.74
CA GLY A 77 -10.53 19.97 -3.94
C GLY A 77 -10.91 18.48 -4.04
N VAL A 78 -10.16 17.70 -4.83
CA VAL A 78 -10.39 16.25 -4.95
C VAL A 78 -10.15 15.52 -3.63
N LEU A 79 -9.11 15.90 -2.88
CA LEU A 79 -8.83 15.34 -1.56
C LEU A 79 -9.98 15.63 -0.58
N LEU A 80 -10.49 16.86 -0.55
CA LEU A 80 -11.62 17.23 0.32
C LEU A 80 -12.90 16.46 -0.03
N ILE A 81 -13.21 16.31 -1.31
CA ILE A 81 -14.37 15.52 -1.75
C ILE A 81 -14.21 14.06 -1.32
N THR A 82 -13.01 13.48 -1.49
CA THR A 82 -12.73 12.09 -1.09
C THR A 82 -12.88 11.90 0.42
N VAL A 83 -12.37 12.83 1.22
CA VAL A 83 -12.51 12.82 2.69
C VAL A 83 -13.98 12.95 3.10
N LEU A 84 -14.73 13.87 2.49
CA LEU A 84 -16.15 14.04 2.75
C LEU A 84 -16.94 12.76 2.46
N LEU A 85 -16.73 12.14 1.28
CA LEU A 85 -17.43 10.92 0.89
C LEU A 85 -17.13 9.77 1.86
N TYR A 86 -15.86 9.57 2.20
CA TYR A 86 -15.46 8.52 3.15
C TYR A 86 -16.05 8.78 4.56
N ALA A 87 -16.05 10.02 5.02
CA ALA A 87 -16.64 10.40 6.31
C ALA A 87 -18.17 10.19 6.32
N LEU A 88 -18.89 10.54 5.25
CA LEU A 88 -20.34 10.36 5.18
C LEU A 88 -20.74 8.89 5.23
N PHE A 89 -20.05 8.02 4.47
CA PHE A 89 -20.32 6.58 4.53
C PHE A 89 -19.99 5.99 5.90
N LEU A 90 -18.91 6.43 6.53
CA LEU A 90 -18.50 5.96 7.85
C LEU A 90 -19.46 6.41 8.96
N VAL A 91 -19.85 7.69 8.98
CA VAL A 91 -20.77 8.25 9.99
C VAL A 91 -22.16 7.63 9.88
N ARG A 92 -22.67 7.41 8.66
CA ARG A 92 -23.97 6.74 8.47
C ARG A 92 -23.96 5.31 8.99
N CYS A 93 -22.89 4.56 8.74
CA CYS A 93 -22.75 3.18 9.21
C CYS A 93 -22.64 3.12 10.74
N ALA A 94 -21.87 4.03 11.36
CA ALA A 94 -21.73 4.11 12.82
C ALA A 94 -23.06 4.46 13.52
N VAL A 95 -23.84 5.41 12.99
CA VAL A 95 -25.15 5.79 13.55
C VAL A 95 -26.16 4.64 13.45
N ILE A 96 -26.18 3.90 12.32
CA ILE A 96 -27.03 2.71 12.16
C ILE A 96 -26.59 1.61 13.14
N LEU A 97 -25.29 1.37 13.29
CA LEU A 97 -24.77 0.38 14.24
C LEU A 97 -25.12 0.73 15.70
N ILE A 98 -25.05 2.01 16.09
CA ILE A 98 -25.46 2.49 17.42
C ILE A 98 -26.97 2.33 17.63
N ILE A 99 -27.80 2.66 16.64
CA ILE A 99 -29.26 2.48 16.75
C ILE A 99 -29.60 0.99 16.87
N VAL A 100 -28.96 0.11 16.11
CA VAL A 100 -29.18 -1.35 16.19
C VAL A 100 -28.70 -1.92 17.53
N LEU A 101 -27.57 -1.42 18.08
CA LEU A 101 -27.04 -1.87 19.38
C LEU A 101 -27.80 -1.30 20.60
N VAL A 102 -28.46 -0.13 20.47
CA VAL A 102 -29.26 0.49 21.55
C VAL A 102 -30.71 -0.03 21.56
N ASN A 103 -31.20 -0.59 20.45
CA ASN A 103 -32.54 -1.20 20.35
C ASN A 103 -32.50 -2.74 20.48
N PHE A 104 -31.38 -3.32 20.91
CA PHE A 104 -31.22 -4.71 21.35
C PHE A 104 -30.88 -4.74 22.84
#